data_AF-A0A7W0QDV6-F1
#
_entry.id   AF-A0A7W0QDV6-F1
#
_cell.length_a   1.000
_cell.length_b   1.000
_cell.length_c   1.000
_cell.angle_alpha   90.00
_cell.angle_beta   90.00
_cell.angle_gamma   90.00
#
_symmetry.space_group_name_H-M   'P 1'
#
loop_
_entity.id
_entity.type
_entity.pdbx_description
1 polymer ?
#
loop_
_entity_poly.entity_id
_entity_poly.type
_entity_poly.pdbx_seq_one_letter_code
_entity_poly.pdbx_strand_id
1 'polypeptide(L)'
;MRIALILAVVGCSGGGGGVPDAAPEDAAIDAAIAPLLRNPIDLPDDALALQALQLLGANVEGANAESCNSCHGLTRQNLRYWRGLSDAAMASCLTDLAVGSPESARTMIDCARSMPAVPGSDYASKKLGIYSTATELPWFRFAFWRAYGADATTKLAELTQTAGMPKQGTPFTQPQFDIVAEWFARGLPLLEETLPQDPPPQTCDAAISADVTAHVATMKTTGWRAVNASNLMAMHGCGAATTPGGCLAGVPLGADQPYGGGWDLPGRGTLRVLADVEYASSYWTRSSPDGRFIAHGVKDVPGSYVLDLQRGAMRVPISAVYDPNWFPDNSGFVFQGGARNVCGQSVLTSNPASITMGEAACSNINTIGLYEHVGRALAGDFFAIDSEFVSDDGGHEPTLRDPNTSFGTQAYLSFVPMLWTGTKYQAKPQVTIKTPFEGDTVLSPSARLVISRVSGPGDRQLGFVLRKVNAMLAGTSYTITAPEVARYCVTGGKPGFSYDERWLVYHHYVTAADAVALGFTGPADPAFQPYLALGAANLYLMEIATGEIVRITNMQPGQYALFPHFRSDGWIYAAIRDRNTAHEYMVASDAALLAE
;
A
#
# COMPACT_ATOMS: atom_id res chain seq x y z
N MET A 1 46.17 42.65 4.48
CA MET A 1 47.48 42.80 5.15
C MET A 1 48.42 41.80 4.49
N ARG A 2 49.54 42.31 3.93
CA ARG A 2 50.70 41.59 3.34
C ARG A 2 51.28 40.56 4.33
N ILE A 3 52.11 39.55 4.04
CA ILE A 3 52.76 38.88 2.88
C ILE A 3 53.52 37.68 3.51
N ALA A 4 53.67 36.55 2.78
CA ALA A 4 54.86 35.66 2.64
C ALA A 4 54.37 34.28 2.15
N LEU A 5 54.62 33.74 0.95
CA LEU A 5 55.69 33.77 -0.09
C LEU A 5 56.98 33.01 0.24
N ILE A 6 57.09 31.78 -0.29
CA ILE A 6 58.29 31.01 -0.76
C ILE A 6 57.71 29.95 -1.75
N LEU A 7 57.74 30.02 -3.11
CA LEU A 7 58.81 29.86 -4.15
C LEU A 7 59.79 28.70 -3.89
N ALA A 8 60.17 27.77 -4.79
CA ALA A 8 60.08 27.57 -6.23
C ALA A 8 60.43 26.06 -6.53
N VAL A 9 59.83 25.35 -7.51
CA VAL A 9 60.18 25.19 -8.95
C VAL A 9 61.26 24.12 -9.29
N VAL A 10 60.80 23.09 -10.04
CA VAL A 10 61.43 22.30 -11.15
C VAL A 10 62.36 21.11 -10.87
N GLY A 11 62.04 19.98 -11.52
CA GLY A 11 62.99 18.94 -11.90
C GLY A 11 62.36 17.62 -12.37
N CYS A 12 62.45 17.32 -13.67
CA CYS A 12 61.91 16.16 -14.39
C CYS A 12 62.34 14.77 -13.87
N SER A 13 61.50 13.74 -14.06
CA SER A 13 61.75 12.60 -14.97
C SER A 13 61.08 11.29 -14.53
N GLY A 14 60.45 10.62 -15.51
CA GLY A 14 60.41 9.16 -15.70
C GLY A 14 60.00 8.25 -14.55
N GLY A 15 58.81 7.68 -14.65
CA GLY A 15 58.43 6.50 -13.87
C GLY A 15 57.05 6.00 -14.27
N GLY A 16 57.01 5.08 -15.23
CA GLY A 16 55.79 4.38 -15.60
C GLY A 16 55.22 3.62 -14.42
N GLY A 17 53.97 3.90 -14.10
CA GLY A 17 53.17 3.15 -13.13
C GLY A 17 51.73 3.26 -13.61
N GLY A 18 51.39 2.42 -14.61
CA GLY A 18 50.00 2.27 -15.03
C GLY A 18 49.17 1.93 -13.81
N VAL A 19 48.20 2.80 -13.52
CA VAL A 19 47.08 2.46 -12.65
C VAL A 19 46.39 1.27 -13.33
N PRO A 20 46.13 0.14 -12.65
CA PRO A 20 45.36 -0.92 -13.26
C PRO A 20 43.98 -0.36 -13.56
N ASP A 21 43.63 -0.33 -14.84
CA ASP A 21 42.26 -0.11 -15.28
C ASP A 21 41.38 -1.09 -14.50
N ALA A 22 40.44 -0.55 -13.72
CA ALA A 22 39.37 -1.34 -13.15
C ALA A 22 38.60 -1.93 -14.34
N ALA A 23 38.80 -3.22 -14.58
CA ALA A 23 38.04 -3.95 -15.57
C ALA A 23 36.54 -3.81 -15.24
N PRO A 24 35.66 -3.75 -16.25
CA PRO A 24 34.24 -3.95 -16.02
C PRO A 24 34.06 -5.33 -15.34
N GLU A 25 33.21 -5.42 -14.32
CA GLU A 25 32.71 -6.71 -13.81
C GLU A 25 31.84 -7.38 -14.88
N ASP A 26 32.46 -7.87 -15.95
CA ASP A 26 31.83 -8.69 -17.01
C ASP A 26 32.31 -10.15 -16.93
N ALA A 27 32.64 -10.63 -15.72
CA ALA A 27 32.86 -12.05 -15.51
C ALA A 27 31.49 -12.75 -15.45
N ALA A 28 31.11 -13.41 -16.55
CA ALA A 28 30.05 -14.40 -16.53
C ALA A 28 30.29 -15.36 -15.34
N ILE A 29 29.23 -15.69 -14.59
CA ILE A 29 29.35 -16.63 -13.46
C ILE A 29 29.82 -17.98 -14.03
N ASP A 30 31.09 -18.32 -13.82
CA ASP A 30 31.73 -19.58 -14.26
C ASP A 30 31.16 -20.84 -13.56
N ALA A 31 30.12 -20.71 -12.74
CA ALA A 31 29.54 -21.82 -12.01
C ALA A 31 28.69 -22.70 -12.95
N ALA A 32 29.20 -23.87 -13.33
CA ALA A 32 28.41 -24.91 -14.01
C ALA A 32 27.30 -25.51 -13.11
N ILE A 33 27.31 -25.20 -11.81
CA ILE A 33 26.44 -25.78 -10.79
C ILE A 33 25.73 -24.64 -10.05
N ALA A 34 24.41 -24.73 -9.92
CA ALA A 34 23.64 -23.79 -9.13
C ALA A 34 24.12 -23.79 -7.66
N PRO A 35 24.28 -22.63 -7.01
CA PRO A 35 24.35 -22.55 -5.56
C PRO A 35 23.16 -23.29 -4.93
N LEU A 36 23.23 -23.68 -3.66
CA LEU A 36 22.04 -24.20 -2.99
C LEU A 36 21.06 -23.05 -2.71
N LEU A 37 19.76 -23.28 -2.93
CA LEU A 37 18.74 -22.32 -2.51
C LEU A 37 18.78 -22.15 -0.99
N ARG A 38 18.78 -23.28 -0.27
CA ARG A 38 18.90 -23.37 1.19
C ARG A 38 19.83 -24.51 1.59
N ASN A 39 20.63 -24.32 2.64
CA ASN A 39 21.39 -25.38 3.27
C ASN A 39 20.54 -26.07 4.37
N PRO A 40 20.68 -27.38 4.57
CA PRO A 40 20.07 -28.05 5.71
C PRO A 40 20.68 -27.52 7.02
N ILE A 41 19.85 -27.33 8.03
CA ILE A 41 20.27 -26.87 9.36
C ILE A 41 20.03 -27.97 10.38
N ASP A 42 21.09 -28.48 11.00
CA ASP A 42 21.00 -29.48 12.08
C ASP A 42 20.91 -28.78 13.45
N LEU A 43 19.79 -28.08 13.66
CA LEU A 43 19.42 -27.52 14.96
C LEU A 43 18.23 -28.31 15.53
N PRO A 44 18.20 -28.54 16.87
CA PRO A 44 16.99 -28.90 17.58
C PRO A 44 15.87 -27.88 17.32
N ASP A 45 14.62 -28.35 17.27
CA ASP A 45 13.48 -27.53 16.85
C ASP A 45 13.24 -26.30 17.75
N ASP A 46 13.60 -26.37 19.04
CA ASP A 46 13.45 -25.26 19.99
C ASP A 46 14.45 -24.13 19.70
N ALA A 47 15.71 -24.48 19.47
CA ALA A 47 16.75 -23.55 19.07
C ALA A 47 16.47 -22.98 17.67
N LEU A 48 15.97 -23.81 16.75
CA LEU A 48 15.60 -23.42 15.39
C LEU A 48 14.45 -22.40 15.41
N ALA A 49 13.37 -22.69 16.16
CA ALA A 49 12.21 -21.81 16.28
C ALA A 49 12.59 -20.45 16.89
N LEU A 50 13.35 -20.44 17.98
CA LEU A 50 13.78 -19.21 18.64
C LEU A 50 14.66 -18.35 17.72
N GLN A 51 15.67 -18.95 17.08
CA GLN A 51 16.56 -18.21 16.17
C GLN A 51 15.80 -17.67 14.95
N ALA A 52 14.89 -18.46 14.36
CA ALA A 52 14.07 -18.00 13.26
C ALA A 52 13.19 -16.80 13.67
N LEU A 53 12.54 -16.87 14.83
CA LEU A 53 11.74 -15.77 15.37
C LEU A 53 12.58 -14.52 15.66
N GLN A 54 13.80 -14.68 16.20
CA GLN A 54 14.73 -13.57 16.42
C GLN A 54 15.14 -12.87 15.12
N LEU A 55 15.42 -13.64 14.05
CA LEU A 55 15.80 -13.12 12.73
C LEU A 55 14.64 -12.42 12.03
N LEU A 56 13.42 -12.96 12.16
CA LEU A 56 12.21 -12.33 11.63
C LEU A 56 11.87 -11.03 12.38
N GLY A 57 12.31 -10.91 13.64
CA GLY A 57 12.04 -9.74 14.48
C GLY A 57 10.80 -9.90 15.35
N ALA A 58 10.37 -11.14 15.63
CA ALA A 58 9.20 -11.40 16.46
C ALA A 58 9.43 -10.93 17.90
N ASN A 59 8.38 -10.81 18.70
CA ASN A 59 8.47 -10.38 20.10
C ASN A 59 9.01 -11.51 21.01
N VAL A 60 10.27 -11.86 20.80
CA VAL A 60 11.05 -12.81 21.59
C VAL A 60 12.36 -12.16 22.02
N GLU A 61 12.95 -12.65 23.10
CA GLU A 61 14.24 -12.13 23.59
C GLU A 61 15.32 -12.24 22.50
N GLY A 62 16.11 -11.19 22.31
CA GLY A 62 17.21 -11.16 21.34
C GLY A 62 16.80 -10.89 19.88
N ALA A 63 15.52 -10.59 19.62
CA ALA A 63 15.05 -10.33 18.27
C ALA A 63 15.55 -8.99 17.69
N ASN A 64 15.76 -8.97 16.37
CA ASN A 64 16.04 -7.75 15.62
C ASN A 64 14.71 -7.08 15.22
N ALA A 65 14.31 -6.04 15.95
CA ALA A 65 13.04 -5.34 15.71
C ALA A 65 12.94 -4.65 14.33
N GLU A 66 14.07 -4.38 13.65
CA GLU A 66 14.12 -3.69 12.36
C GLU A 66 14.00 -4.63 11.14
N SER A 67 13.56 -5.88 11.35
CA SER A 67 13.35 -6.88 10.29
C SER A 67 11.89 -6.85 9.79
N CYS A 68 11.26 -8.01 9.63
CA CYS A 68 9.90 -8.14 9.07
C CYS A 68 8.82 -7.52 9.98
N ASN A 69 9.06 -7.42 11.30
CA ASN A 69 8.12 -6.84 12.27
C ASN A 69 7.95 -5.31 12.15
N SER A 70 8.77 -4.65 11.33
CA SER A 70 8.58 -3.24 10.99
C SER A 70 7.36 -3.05 10.08
N CYS A 71 7.03 -3.98 9.20
CA CYS A 71 5.93 -3.82 8.25
C CYS A 71 4.72 -4.70 8.59
N HIS A 72 4.96 -5.82 9.28
CA HIS A 72 3.98 -6.87 9.48
C HIS A 72 3.93 -7.31 10.94
N GLY A 73 2.73 -7.49 11.49
CA GLY A 73 2.56 -8.19 12.76
C GLY A 73 3.04 -9.64 12.66
N LEU A 74 4.07 -10.01 13.42
CA LEU A 74 4.56 -11.39 13.48
C LEU A 74 3.75 -12.25 14.45
N THR A 75 2.49 -12.48 14.10
CA THR A 75 1.58 -13.36 14.85
C THR A 75 1.73 -14.81 14.40
N ARG A 76 1.33 -15.76 15.25
CA ARG A 76 1.28 -17.20 14.90
C ARG A 76 0.52 -17.46 13.60
N GLN A 77 -0.59 -16.75 13.41
CA GLN A 77 -1.42 -16.93 12.23
C GLN A 77 -0.78 -16.34 10.97
N ASN A 78 -0.13 -15.18 11.07
CA ASN A 78 0.60 -14.61 9.94
C ASN A 78 1.77 -15.51 9.51
N LEU A 79 2.50 -16.10 10.47
CA LEU A 79 3.56 -17.07 10.17
C LEU A 79 3.03 -18.34 9.48
N ARG A 80 1.86 -18.86 9.92
CA ARG A 80 1.18 -19.97 9.22
C ARG A 80 0.75 -19.59 7.80
N TYR A 81 0.25 -18.38 7.62
CA TYR A 81 -0.11 -17.86 6.29
C TYR A 81 1.11 -17.81 5.38
N TRP A 82 2.23 -17.23 5.85
CA TRP A 82 3.49 -17.22 5.10
C TRP A 82 4.03 -18.62 4.81
N ARG A 83 3.87 -19.56 5.74
CA ARG A 83 4.19 -20.97 5.46
C ARG A 83 3.36 -21.52 4.32
N GLY A 84 2.04 -21.30 4.32
CA GLY A 84 1.18 -21.73 3.21
C GLY A 84 1.62 -21.16 1.86
N LEU A 85 2.03 -19.89 1.82
CA LEU A 85 2.60 -19.27 0.61
C LEU A 85 3.94 -19.90 0.21
N SER A 86 4.78 -20.23 1.19
CA SER A 86 6.11 -20.85 0.97
C SER A 86 5.97 -22.27 0.42
N ASP A 87 5.06 -23.06 0.98
CA ASP A 87 4.74 -24.41 0.54
C ASP A 87 4.20 -24.37 -0.91
N ALA A 88 3.30 -23.42 -1.21
CA ALA A 88 2.80 -23.20 -2.57
C ALA A 88 3.91 -22.79 -3.54
N ALA A 89 4.83 -21.90 -3.13
CA ALA A 89 5.96 -21.47 -3.93
C ALA A 89 6.86 -22.66 -4.31
N MET A 90 7.20 -23.52 -3.34
CA MET A 90 8.00 -24.73 -3.58
C MET A 90 7.30 -25.76 -4.46
N ALA A 91 5.98 -25.87 -4.33
CA ALA A 91 5.19 -26.82 -5.12
C ALA A 91 4.97 -26.35 -6.56
N SER A 92 4.99 -25.04 -6.84
CA SER A 92 4.55 -24.48 -8.13
C SER A 92 5.60 -23.65 -8.87
N CYS A 93 6.36 -22.81 -8.18
CA CYS A 93 7.31 -21.89 -8.81
C CYS A 93 8.77 -22.33 -8.66
N LEU A 94 9.18 -22.81 -7.49
CA LEU A 94 10.59 -23.17 -7.20
C LEU A 94 10.83 -24.68 -7.35
N THR A 95 10.54 -25.21 -8.55
CA THR A 95 10.44 -26.65 -8.81
C THR A 95 11.72 -27.31 -9.33
N ASP A 96 12.66 -26.55 -9.89
CA ASP A 96 13.99 -27.02 -10.33
C ASP A 96 15.12 -26.24 -9.64
N LEU A 97 15.44 -26.63 -8.41
CA LEU A 97 16.47 -25.96 -7.62
C LEU A 97 17.89 -26.12 -8.17
N ALA A 98 18.12 -27.10 -9.06
CA ALA A 98 19.40 -27.26 -9.75
C ALA A 98 19.54 -26.29 -10.94
N VAL A 99 18.43 -25.66 -11.36
CA VAL A 99 18.37 -24.70 -12.47
C VAL A 99 19.01 -25.29 -13.73
N GLY A 100 18.54 -26.48 -14.11
CA GLY A 100 19.18 -27.35 -15.10
C GLY A 100 19.28 -26.73 -16.50
N SER A 101 18.38 -25.80 -16.85
CA SER A 101 18.40 -25.10 -18.13
C SER A 101 17.95 -23.63 -18.02
N PRO A 102 18.25 -22.79 -19.03
CA PRO A 102 17.71 -21.43 -19.14
C PRO A 102 16.17 -21.38 -19.12
N GLU A 103 15.50 -22.32 -19.78
CA GLU A 103 14.04 -22.40 -19.86
C GLU A 103 13.43 -22.73 -18.49
N SER A 104 14.05 -23.64 -17.75
CA SER A 104 13.67 -23.96 -16.38
C SER A 104 13.79 -22.73 -15.48
N ALA A 105 14.93 -22.04 -15.55
CA ALA A 105 15.16 -20.80 -14.81
C ALA A 105 14.09 -19.75 -15.12
N ARG A 106 13.76 -19.56 -16.41
CA ARG A 106 12.74 -18.61 -16.85
C ARG A 106 11.35 -18.97 -16.34
N THR A 107 10.98 -20.24 -16.41
CA THR A 107 9.70 -20.75 -15.92
C THR A 107 9.51 -20.46 -14.43
N MET A 108 10.54 -20.75 -13.62
CA MET A 108 10.48 -20.48 -12.18
C MET A 108 10.36 -18.98 -11.87
N ILE A 109 11.13 -18.14 -12.57
CA ILE A 109 11.11 -16.69 -12.39
C ILE A 109 9.76 -16.09 -12.83
N ASP A 110 9.25 -16.48 -13.99
CA ASP A 110 7.98 -15.96 -14.50
C ASP A 110 6.80 -16.43 -13.64
N CYS A 111 6.85 -17.62 -13.04
CA CYS A 111 5.86 -18.07 -12.06
C CYS A 111 5.75 -17.13 -10.84
N ALA A 112 6.87 -16.51 -10.42
CA ALA A 112 6.91 -15.57 -9.30
C ALA A 112 6.27 -14.21 -9.62
N ARG A 113 5.91 -13.96 -10.89
CA ARG A 113 5.22 -12.73 -11.29
C ARG A 113 3.76 -12.71 -10.81
N SER A 114 3.24 -11.50 -10.67
CA SER A 114 1.84 -11.23 -10.36
C SER A 114 0.92 -11.76 -11.46
N MET A 115 1.38 -11.76 -12.71
CA MET A 115 0.73 -12.38 -13.86
C MET A 115 1.75 -13.18 -14.68
N PRO A 116 1.94 -14.47 -14.38
CA PRO A 116 2.99 -15.29 -14.99
C PRO A 116 2.97 -15.35 -16.53
N ALA A 117 1.80 -15.15 -17.15
CA ALA A 117 1.64 -15.12 -18.61
C ALA A 117 2.08 -13.78 -19.26
N VAL A 118 2.37 -12.75 -18.46
CA VAL A 118 2.78 -11.42 -18.90
C VAL A 118 4.24 -11.20 -18.50
N PRO A 119 5.22 -11.33 -19.43
CA PRO A 119 6.65 -11.27 -19.10
C PRO A 119 7.13 -9.97 -18.47
N GLY A 120 6.37 -8.88 -18.61
CA GLY A 120 6.66 -7.59 -18.00
C GLY A 120 6.00 -7.36 -16.64
N SER A 121 5.15 -8.28 -16.16
CA SER A 121 4.39 -8.03 -14.94
C SER A 121 5.25 -8.02 -13.69
N ASP A 122 4.85 -7.21 -12.71
CA ASP A 122 5.55 -7.08 -11.43
C ASP A 122 5.67 -8.41 -10.69
N TYR A 123 6.72 -8.58 -9.89
CA TYR A 123 6.84 -9.74 -9.01
C TYR A 123 5.97 -9.58 -7.77
N ALA A 124 5.44 -10.70 -7.28
CA ALA A 124 4.55 -10.69 -6.12
C ALA A 124 5.15 -11.51 -4.97
N SER A 125 5.37 -10.88 -3.81
CA SER A 125 5.87 -11.56 -2.61
C SER A 125 5.01 -12.77 -2.21
N LYS A 126 3.69 -12.70 -2.42
CA LYS A 126 2.76 -13.82 -2.21
C LYS A 126 3.02 -15.06 -3.07
N LYS A 127 3.78 -14.94 -4.16
CA LYS A 127 4.23 -16.09 -4.98
C LYS A 127 5.49 -16.75 -4.45
N LEU A 128 6.20 -16.11 -3.51
CA LEU A 128 7.44 -16.60 -2.93
C LEU A 128 7.30 -16.97 -1.45
N GLY A 129 6.33 -16.41 -0.71
CA GLY A 129 6.24 -16.63 0.73
C GLY A 129 7.54 -16.20 1.44
N ILE A 130 8.08 -17.04 2.32
CA ILE A 130 9.32 -16.72 3.06
C ILE A 130 10.54 -16.64 2.15
N TYR A 131 10.51 -17.24 0.96
CA TYR A 131 11.59 -17.18 -0.02
C TYR A 131 11.78 -15.77 -0.60
N SER A 132 10.85 -14.84 -0.36
CA SER A 132 11.05 -13.41 -0.63
C SER A 132 12.23 -12.83 0.16
N THR A 133 12.63 -13.45 1.27
CA THR A 133 13.80 -13.03 2.06
C THR A 133 15.15 -13.43 1.45
N ALA A 134 15.12 -14.25 0.39
CA ALA A 134 16.31 -14.77 -0.27
C ALA A 134 16.63 -14.10 -1.60
N THR A 135 15.85 -13.11 -2.06
CA THR A 135 15.96 -12.58 -3.44
C THR A 135 17.35 -12.00 -3.76
N GLU A 136 18.12 -11.59 -2.75
CA GLU A 136 19.48 -11.08 -2.94
C GLU A 136 20.58 -12.15 -2.87
N LEU A 137 20.23 -13.39 -2.53
CA LEU A 137 21.17 -14.49 -2.30
C LEU A 137 21.68 -15.13 -3.61
N PRO A 138 22.83 -15.85 -3.57
CA PRO A 138 23.48 -16.39 -4.76
C PRO A 138 22.61 -17.27 -5.65
N TRP A 139 21.66 -18.02 -5.10
CA TRP A 139 20.77 -18.87 -5.90
C TRP A 139 19.91 -18.04 -6.87
N PHE A 140 19.31 -16.94 -6.41
CA PHE A 140 18.52 -16.06 -7.27
C PHE A 140 19.38 -15.35 -8.30
N ARG A 141 20.58 -14.89 -7.92
CA ARG A 141 21.57 -14.34 -8.88
C ARG A 141 21.88 -15.33 -9.99
N PHE A 142 22.11 -16.59 -9.64
CA PHE A 142 22.35 -17.67 -10.59
C PHE A 142 21.13 -17.95 -11.48
N ALA A 143 19.93 -18.08 -10.90
CA ALA A 143 18.70 -18.32 -11.65
C ALA A 143 18.44 -17.20 -12.68
N PHE A 144 18.59 -15.94 -12.28
CA PHE A 144 18.44 -14.81 -13.21
C PHE A 144 19.52 -14.77 -14.27
N TRP A 145 20.78 -15.09 -13.93
CA TRP A 145 21.86 -15.24 -14.91
C TRP A 145 21.55 -16.33 -15.94
N ARG A 146 21.08 -17.51 -15.49
CA ARG A 146 20.67 -18.60 -16.39
C ARG A 146 19.51 -18.22 -17.29
N ALA A 147 18.54 -17.46 -16.78
CA ALA A 147 17.33 -17.08 -17.51
C ALA A 147 17.53 -15.91 -18.50
N TYR A 148 18.36 -14.94 -18.14
CA TYR A 148 18.42 -13.63 -18.82
C TYR A 148 19.83 -13.24 -19.31
N GLY A 149 20.88 -13.98 -18.95
CA GLY A 149 22.24 -13.69 -19.39
C GLY A 149 22.68 -12.27 -19.00
N ALA A 150 22.94 -11.43 -20.00
CA ALA A 150 23.39 -10.05 -19.81
C ALA A 150 22.37 -9.17 -19.05
N ASP A 151 21.07 -9.46 -19.17
CA ASP A 151 20.02 -8.65 -18.52
C ASP A 151 19.75 -9.07 -17.05
N ALA A 152 20.47 -10.07 -16.55
CA ALA A 152 20.19 -10.69 -15.25
C ALA A 152 20.21 -9.71 -14.08
N THR A 153 21.18 -8.81 -14.04
CA THR A 153 21.31 -7.81 -12.97
C THR A 153 20.11 -6.87 -12.93
N THR A 154 19.68 -6.36 -14.08
CA THR A 154 18.50 -5.50 -14.19
C THR A 154 17.22 -6.24 -13.80
N LYS A 155 17.05 -7.48 -14.27
CA LYS A 155 15.87 -8.29 -13.96
C LYS A 155 15.81 -8.73 -12.49
N LEU A 156 16.96 -9.02 -11.88
CA LEU A 156 17.01 -9.32 -10.45
C LEU A 156 16.67 -8.08 -9.62
N ALA A 157 17.11 -6.89 -10.02
CA ALA A 157 16.77 -5.65 -9.34
C ALA A 157 15.25 -5.40 -9.35
N GLU A 158 14.55 -5.69 -10.46
CA GLU A 158 13.08 -5.65 -10.54
C GLU A 158 12.43 -6.57 -9.48
N LEU A 159 12.91 -7.83 -9.35
CA LEU A 159 12.42 -8.77 -8.34
C LEU A 159 12.66 -8.28 -6.92
N THR A 160 13.88 -7.87 -6.60
CA THR A 160 14.24 -7.42 -5.25
C THR A 160 13.44 -6.18 -4.85
N GLN A 161 13.28 -5.22 -5.77
CA GLN A 161 12.52 -3.98 -5.52
C GLN A 161 11.04 -4.26 -5.22
N THR A 162 10.41 -5.17 -5.96
CA THR A 162 8.96 -5.42 -5.89
C THR A 162 8.60 -6.50 -4.88
N ALA A 163 9.30 -7.63 -4.86
CA ALA A 163 8.98 -8.77 -4.00
C ALA A 163 10.00 -9.07 -2.89
N GLY A 164 11.23 -8.57 -2.99
CA GLY A 164 12.29 -8.82 -2.01
C GLY A 164 11.97 -8.29 -0.60
N MET A 165 12.34 -9.06 0.43
CA MET A 165 12.13 -8.77 1.84
C MET A 165 13.43 -8.99 2.66
N PRO A 166 13.57 -8.38 3.85
CA PRO A 166 12.72 -7.31 4.39
C PRO A 166 12.89 -5.99 3.60
N LYS A 167 11.88 -5.11 3.63
CA LYS A 167 11.94 -3.79 2.96
C LYS A 167 12.72 -2.74 3.74
N GLN A 168 12.86 -2.96 5.05
CA GLN A 168 13.66 -2.16 5.95
C GLN A 168 14.66 -3.08 6.66
N GLY A 169 15.79 -2.51 7.09
CA GLY A 169 16.87 -3.28 7.71
C GLY A 169 17.81 -3.95 6.70
N THR A 170 18.62 -4.88 7.21
CA THR A 170 19.64 -5.58 6.41
C THR A 170 19.03 -6.84 5.77
N PRO A 171 19.22 -7.06 4.45
CA PRO A 171 18.86 -8.32 3.81
C PRO A 171 19.51 -9.52 4.51
N PHE A 172 18.84 -10.69 4.47
CA PHE A 172 19.38 -11.87 5.11
C PHE A 172 20.65 -12.36 4.41
N THR A 173 21.62 -12.80 5.21
CA THR A 173 22.72 -13.63 4.74
C THR A 173 22.24 -15.07 4.51
N GLN A 174 22.99 -15.87 3.73
CA GLN A 174 22.62 -17.27 3.48
C GLN A 174 22.41 -18.07 4.78
N PRO A 175 23.30 -18.02 5.80
CA PRO A 175 23.07 -18.76 7.05
C PRO A 175 21.81 -18.32 7.82
N GLN A 176 21.49 -17.03 7.80
CA GLN A 176 20.26 -16.52 8.44
C GLN A 176 19.02 -17.00 7.70
N PHE A 177 19.04 -16.92 6.37
CA PHE A 177 17.97 -17.45 5.54
C PHE A 177 17.78 -18.96 5.72
N ASP A 178 18.87 -19.74 5.80
CA ASP A 178 18.80 -21.19 5.99
C ASP A 178 18.07 -21.57 7.29
N ILE A 179 18.33 -20.87 8.39
CA ILE A 179 17.62 -21.06 9.67
C ILE A 179 16.11 -20.84 9.50
N VAL A 180 15.73 -19.71 8.89
CA VAL A 180 14.32 -19.34 8.73
C VAL A 180 13.63 -20.29 7.75
N ALA A 181 14.25 -20.58 6.60
CA ALA A 181 13.70 -21.47 5.58
C ALA A 181 13.58 -22.92 6.08
N GLU A 182 14.55 -23.42 6.86
CA GLU A 182 14.46 -24.75 7.47
C GLU A 182 13.29 -24.83 8.46
N TRP A 183 13.10 -23.83 9.32
CA TRP A 183 11.98 -23.82 10.27
C TRP A 183 10.62 -23.85 9.56
N PHE A 184 10.48 -23.08 8.48
CA PHE A 184 9.28 -23.11 7.63
C PHE A 184 9.10 -24.46 6.94
N ALA A 185 10.17 -25.05 6.39
CA ALA A 185 10.14 -26.35 5.72
C ALA A 185 9.77 -27.50 6.67
N ARG A 186 10.13 -27.42 7.96
CA ARG A 186 9.70 -28.38 9.00
C ARG A 186 8.28 -28.17 9.49
N GLY A 187 7.60 -27.15 9.00
CA GLY A 187 6.20 -26.87 9.33
C GLY A 187 6.00 -26.01 10.57
N LEU A 188 6.98 -25.18 10.92
CA LEU A 188 6.99 -24.29 12.09
C LEU A 188 6.87 -25.06 13.42
N PRO A 189 7.73 -26.07 13.69
CA PRO A 189 7.71 -26.78 14.96
C PRO A 189 7.92 -25.82 16.12
N LEU A 190 7.27 -26.10 17.24
CA LEU A 190 7.30 -25.33 18.48
C LEU A 190 6.84 -23.86 18.39
N LEU A 191 6.13 -23.47 17.32
CA LEU A 191 5.60 -22.12 17.17
C LEU A 191 4.73 -21.69 18.36
N GLU A 192 3.90 -22.59 18.88
CA GLU A 192 2.98 -22.27 19.98
C GLU A 192 3.72 -22.12 21.32
N GLU A 193 4.84 -22.82 21.49
CA GLU A 193 5.66 -22.80 22.69
C GLU A 193 6.60 -21.58 22.70
N THR A 194 7.19 -21.26 21.55
CA THR A 194 8.24 -20.22 21.46
C THR A 194 7.68 -18.81 21.23
N LEU A 195 6.55 -18.67 20.52
CA LEU A 195 5.89 -17.37 20.33
C LEU A 195 4.60 -17.35 21.15
N PRO A 196 4.54 -16.68 22.32
CA PRO A 196 3.33 -16.64 23.15
C PRO A 196 2.10 -16.14 22.38
N GLN A 197 0.92 -16.68 22.71
CA GLN A 197 -0.32 -16.18 22.12
C GLN A 197 -0.56 -14.80 22.67
N ASP A 198 -0.77 -13.85 21.75
CA ASP A 198 -1.22 -12.53 22.12
C ASP A 198 -2.66 -12.36 21.65
N PRO A 199 -3.64 -12.72 22.50
CA PRO A 199 -5.02 -12.77 22.05
C PRO A 199 -5.49 -11.35 21.70
N PRO A 200 -5.97 -11.12 20.47
CA PRO A 200 -6.58 -9.84 20.14
C PRO A 200 -7.81 -9.62 21.04
N PRO A 201 -8.34 -8.39 21.09
CA PRO A 201 -9.64 -8.15 21.72
C PRO A 201 -10.68 -9.14 21.18
N GLN A 202 -11.62 -9.56 22.03
CA GLN A 202 -12.60 -10.60 21.67
C GLN A 202 -13.95 -10.01 21.23
N THR A 203 -14.24 -8.79 21.68
CA THR A 203 -15.49 -8.08 21.41
C THR A 203 -15.17 -6.70 20.84
N CYS A 204 -16.14 -6.15 20.11
CA CYS A 204 -16.14 -4.75 19.74
C CYS A 204 -17.28 -4.06 20.48
N ASP A 205 -16.92 -3.09 21.32
CA ASP A 205 -17.88 -2.24 22.01
C ASP A 205 -17.90 -0.87 21.34
N ALA A 206 -18.98 -0.58 20.61
CA ALA A 206 -19.11 0.68 19.89
C ALA A 206 -19.16 1.85 20.88
N ALA A 207 -18.32 2.85 20.65
CA ALA A 207 -18.25 4.04 21.47
C ALA A 207 -17.88 5.23 20.59
N ILE A 208 -18.58 6.35 20.72
CA ILE A 208 -18.24 7.59 20.01
C ILE A 208 -18.28 8.71 21.04
N SER A 209 -17.13 9.34 21.27
CA SER A 209 -17.03 10.47 22.21
C SER A 209 -17.59 11.75 21.58
N ALA A 210 -18.01 12.69 22.44
CA ALA A 210 -18.47 14.01 22.01
C ALA A 210 -17.39 14.82 21.25
N ASP A 211 -16.10 14.48 21.43
CA ASP A 211 -14.98 15.06 20.69
C ASP A 211 -15.14 14.87 19.18
N VAL A 212 -15.71 13.75 18.73
CA VAL A 212 -15.93 13.47 17.31
C VAL A 212 -16.96 14.42 16.73
N THR A 213 -18.10 14.61 17.40
CA THR A 213 -19.14 15.56 16.98
C THR A 213 -18.61 16.98 16.94
N ALA A 214 -17.87 17.40 17.96
CA ALA A 214 -17.24 18.72 18.01
C ALA A 214 -16.22 18.92 16.87
N HIS A 215 -15.45 17.88 16.56
CA HIS A 215 -14.50 17.88 15.46
C HIS A 215 -15.19 18.03 14.10
N VAL A 216 -16.20 17.20 13.81
CA VAL A 216 -16.98 17.29 12.56
C VAL A 216 -17.62 18.67 12.40
N ALA A 217 -18.22 19.21 13.47
CA ALA A 217 -18.81 20.55 13.44
C ALA A 217 -17.77 21.65 13.12
N THR A 218 -16.54 21.49 13.62
CA THR A 218 -15.43 22.42 13.35
C THR A 218 -14.91 22.28 11.91
N MET A 219 -14.70 21.04 11.44
CA MET A 219 -14.18 20.78 10.10
C MET A 219 -15.17 21.14 8.99
N LYS A 220 -16.48 21.15 9.26
CA LYS A 220 -17.48 21.67 8.33
C LYS A 220 -17.20 23.09 7.84
N THR A 221 -16.68 23.96 8.69
CA THR A 221 -16.44 25.39 8.37
C THR A 221 -14.98 25.75 8.21
N THR A 222 -14.07 24.96 8.79
CA THR A 222 -12.62 25.25 8.80
C THR A 222 -11.77 24.15 8.19
N GLY A 223 -12.33 22.99 7.89
CA GLY A 223 -11.62 21.85 7.30
C GLY A 223 -11.18 22.12 5.87
N TRP A 224 -10.40 21.18 5.31
CA TRP A 224 -9.80 21.35 3.99
C TRP A 224 -10.82 21.54 2.87
N ARG A 225 -12.01 20.96 2.97
CA ARG A 225 -13.09 21.22 2.00
C ARG A 225 -13.46 22.70 1.94
N ALA A 226 -13.67 23.32 3.11
CA ALA A 226 -14.01 24.75 3.21
C ALA A 226 -12.83 25.65 2.80
N VAL A 227 -11.60 25.29 3.19
CA VAL A 227 -10.39 26.02 2.80
C VAL A 227 -10.14 25.95 1.30
N ASN A 228 -10.25 24.77 0.70
CA ASN A 228 -10.03 24.59 -0.74
C ASN A 228 -11.09 25.30 -1.57
N ALA A 229 -12.36 25.31 -1.11
CA ALA A 229 -13.41 26.11 -1.73
C ALA A 229 -13.11 27.62 -1.63
N SER A 230 -12.65 28.10 -0.46
CA SER A 230 -12.27 29.51 -0.26
C SER A 230 -11.06 29.92 -1.10
N ASN A 231 -10.13 28.99 -1.32
CA ASN A 231 -8.96 29.15 -2.19
C ASN A 231 -9.30 29.03 -3.68
N LEU A 232 -10.57 28.81 -4.04
CA LEU A 232 -11.03 28.62 -5.42
C LEU A 232 -10.28 27.49 -6.13
N MET A 233 -10.02 26.38 -5.42
CA MET A 233 -9.40 25.21 -6.02
C MET A 233 -10.22 24.76 -7.25
N ALA A 234 -9.56 24.69 -8.40
CA ALA A 234 -10.21 24.36 -9.66
C ALA A 234 -10.52 22.86 -9.73
N MET A 235 -11.70 22.48 -9.26
CA MET A 235 -12.17 21.10 -9.26
C MET A 235 -12.39 20.57 -10.69
N HIS A 236 -11.86 19.39 -10.97
CA HIS A 236 -11.96 18.74 -12.27
C HIS A 236 -13.43 18.47 -12.65
N GLY A 237 -13.77 18.79 -13.90
CA GLY A 237 -15.09 18.52 -14.46
C GLY A 237 -16.23 19.37 -13.88
N CYS A 238 -15.95 20.44 -13.13
CA CYS A 238 -17.00 21.34 -12.65
C CYS A 238 -17.49 22.33 -13.71
N GLY A 239 -16.63 22.77 -14.65
CA GLY A 239 -17.01 23.73 -15.68
C GLY A 239 -17.62 25.00 -15.08
N ALA A 240 -18.87 25.31 -15.44
CA ALA A 240 -19.62 26.46 -14.92
C ALA A 240 -20.50 26.12 -13.69
N ALA A 241 -20.43 24.91 -13.15
CA ALA A 241 -21.19 24.52 -11.97
C ALA A 241 -20.82 25.39 -10.76
N THR A 242 -21.82 25.85 -10.04
CA THR A 242 -21.67 26.67 -8.83
C THR A 242 -21.77 25.86 -7.54
N THR A 243 -22.14 24.58 -7.63
CA THR A 243 -22.22 23.64 -6.51
C THR A 243 -21.48 22.34 -6.84
N PRO A 244 -20.90 21.65 -5.83
CA PRO A 244 -20.18 20.38 -6.05
C PRO A 244 -21.01 19.31 -6.78
N GLY A 245 -22.30 19.19 -6.48
CA GLY A 245 -23.18 18.21 -7.12
C GLY A 245 -23.42 18.46 -8.61
N GLY A 246 -23.20 19.68 -9.10
CA GLY A 246 -23.25 19.99 -10.53
C GLY A 246 -21.98 19.62 -11.30
N CYS A 247 -20.90 19.29 -10.59
CA CYS A 247 -19.67 18.83 -11.22
C CYS A 247 -19.84 17.45 -11.85
N LEU A 248 -18.97 17.11 -12.81
CA LEU A 248 -18.98 15.84 -13.53
C LEU A 248 -20.30 15.54 -14.27
N ALA A 249 -21.21 16.51 -14.42
CA ALA A 249 -22.49 16.30 -15.09
C ALA A 249 -22.33 15.81 -16.54
N GLY A 250 -21.24 16.19 -17.22
CA GLY A 250 -20.89 15.74 -18.57
C GLY A 250 -20.16 14.39 -18.64
N VAL A 251 -19.85 13.77 -17.49
CA VAL A 251 -19.24 12.43 -17.43
C VAL A 251 -20.36 11.38 -17.52
N PRO A 252 -20.20 10.32 -18.34
CA PRO A 252 -21.23 9.29 -18.51
C PRO A 252 -21.66 8.64 -17.19
N LEU A 253 -22.96 8.40 -17.04
CA LEU A 253 -23.48 7.60 -15.92
C LEU A 253 -23.10 6.12 -16.12
N GLY A 254 -22.74 5.45 -15.03
CA GLY A 254 -22.46 4.01 -15.02
C GLY A 254 -23.71 3.21 -15.38
N ALA A 255 -24.88 3.60 -14.88
CA ALA A 255 -26.16 2.95 -15.18
C ALA A 255 -26.54 3.00 -16.68
N ASP A 256 -26.00 3.96 -17.44
CA ASP A 256 -26.21 4.05 -18.89
C ASP A 256 -25.22 3.17 -19.68
N GLN A 257 -24.23 2.58 -19.02
CA GLN A 257 -23.26 1.68 -19.65
C GLN A 257 -23.73 0.22 -19.59
N PRO A 258 -23.42 -0.60 -20.62
CA PRO A 258 -23.83 -2.01 -20.66
C PRO A 258 -23.36 -2.85 -19.47
N TYR A 259 -22.22 -2.50 -18.89
CA TYR A 259 -21.58 -3.19 -17.77
C TYR A 259 -21.98 -2.63 -16.39
N GLY A 260 -22.55 -1.42 -16.36
CA GLY A 260 -22.86 -0.69 -15.13
C GLY A 260 -24.29 -0.83 -14.62
N GLY A 261 -25.08 -1.68 -15.27
CA GLY A 261 -26.45 -1.98 -14.87
C GLY A 261 -26.52 -2.48 -13.43
N GLY A 262 -27.26 -1.75 -12.58
CA GLY A 262 -27.51 -2.13 -11.19
C GLY A 262 -26.42 -1.72 -10.19
N TRP A 263 -25.37 -1.02 -10.62
CA TRP A 263 -24.34 -0.50 -9.71
C TRP A 263 -24.87 0.52 -8.70
N ASP A 264 -25.80 1.36 -9.15
CA ASP A 264 -26.40 2.42 -8.34
C ASP A 264 -27.51 1.86 -7.43
N LEU A 265 -27.64 2.45 -6.23
CA LEU A 265 -28.77 2.21 -5.34
C LEU A 265 -29.70 3.42 -5.35
N PRO A 266 -31.02 3.23 -5.56
CA PRO A 266 -31.97 4.34 -5.57
C PRO A 266 -31.87 5.22 -4.32
N GLY A 267 -31.69 6.53 -4.52
CA GLY A 267 -31.55 7.51 -3.43
C GLY A 267 -30.22 7.46 -2.67
N ARG A 268 -29.21 6.74 -3.17
CA ARG A 268 -27.87 6.60 -2.54
C ARG A 268 -26.74 7.15 -3.42
N GLY A 269 -27.06 8.08 -4.31
CA GLY A 269 -26.14 8.65 -5.29
C GLY A 269 -26.14 7.89 -6.62
N THR A 270 -25.34 8.39 -7.55
CA THR A 270 -25.14 7.84 -8.90
C THR A 270 -23.65 7.66 -9.15
N LEU A 271 -23.28 6.64 -9.92
CA LEU A 271 -21.92 6.42 -10.38
C LEU A 271 -21.72 7.01 -11.76
N ARG A 272 -20.56 7.65 -11.95
CA ARG A 272 -20.10 8.21 -13.22
C ARG A 272 -18.75 7.60 -13.60
N VAL A 273 -18.57 7.26 -14.87
CA VAL A 273 -17.35 6.61 -15.37
C VAL A 273 -16.35 7.67 -15.79
N LEU A 274 -15.33 7.90 -14.96
CA LEU A 274 -14.26 8.88 -15.18
C LEU A 274 -13.26 8.41 -16.24
N ALA A 275 -12.91 7.13 -16.21
CA ALA A 275 -11.96 6.53 -17.13
C ALA A 275 -12.21 5.04 -17.30
N ASP A 276 -11.88 4.55 -18.49
CA ASP A 276 -11.78 3.15 -18.86
C ASP A 276 -10.31 2.71 -18.76
N VAL A 277 -10.05 1.58 -18.10
CA VAL A 277 -8.70 1.08 -17.82
C VAL A 277 -8.51 -0.29 -18.48
N GLU A 278 -7.79 -0.30 -19.60
CA GLU A 278 -7.51 -1.51 -20.41
C GLU A 278 -6.33 -2.35 -19.88
N TYR A 279 -5.99 -2.20 -18.61
CA TYR A 279 -4.91 -2.92 -17.94
C TYR A 279 -5.35 -3.28 -16.52
N ALA A 280 -4.70 -4.27 -15.92
CA ALA A 280 -4.95 -4.65 -14.54
C ALA A 280 -4.21 -3.68 -13.59
N SER A 281 -4.95 -2.87 -12.84
CA SER A 281 -4.36 -2.11 -11.73
C SER A 281 -3.92 -3.06 -10.60
N SER A 282 -3.01 -2.61 -9.74
CA SER A 282 -2.55 -3.27 -8.53
C SER A 282 -2.70 -2.34 -7.32
N TYR A 283 -2.65 -2.91 -6.11
CA TYR A 283 -2.80 -2.23 -4.81
C TYR A 283 -3.65 -0.94 -4.86
N TRP A 284 -3.31 0.09 -4.09
CA TRP A 284 -4.26 1.18 -3.81
C TRP A 284 -4.45 2.14 -4.96
N THR A 285 -5.69 2.65 -5.09
CA THR A 285 -6.04 3.77 -5.95
C THR A 285 -6.33 5.02 -5.12
N ARG A 286 -5.76 6.17 -5.52
CA ARG A 286 -6.00 7.50 -4.92
C ARG A 286 -6.07 8.57 -5.99
N SER A 287 -6.63 9.73 -5.64
CA SER A 287 -6.72 10.88 -6.53
C SER A 287 -6.19 12.15 -5.87
N SER A 288 -5.84 13.12 -6.71
CA SER A 288 -5.57 14.49 -6.26
C SER A 288 -6.82 15.13 -5.63
N PRO A 289 -6.66 16.08 -4.69
CA PRO A 289 -7.78 16.80 -4.07
C PRO A 289 -8.69 17.49 -5.08
N ASP A 290 -8.13 18.02 -6.18
CA ASP A 290 -8.90 18.63 -7.27
C ASP A 290 -9.60 17.61 -8.17
N GLY A 291 -9.31 16.31 -7.99
CA GLY A 291 -9.86 15.19 -8.74
C GLY A 291 -9.42 15.09 -10.19
N ARG A 292 -8.36 15.79 -10.61
CA ARG A 292 -7.80 15.70 -11.96
C ARG A 292 -6.97 14.45 -12.18
N PHE A 293 -6.17 14.07 -11.20
CA PHE A 293 -5.22 12.96 -11.30
C PHE A 293 -5.71 11.77 -10.48
N ILE A 294 -5.64 10.57 -11.05
CA ILE A 294 -5.89 9.32 -10.33
C ILE A 294 -4.66 8.45 -10.50
N ALA A 295 -4.15 7.82 -9.45
CA ALA A 295 -3.05 6.89 -9.58
C ALA A 295 -3.26 5.58 -8.84
N HIS A 296 -2.54 4.57 -9.31
CA HIS A 296 -2.51 3.22 -8.78
C HIS A 296 -1.28 2.47 -9.32
N GLY A 297 -0.94 1.37 -8.66
CA GLY A 297 0.01 0.40 -9.18
C GLY A 297 -0.54 -0.34 -10.40
N VAL A 298 0.34 -0.98 -11.18
CA VAL A 298 -0.04 -1.70 -12.38
C VAL A 298 0.51 -3.11 -12.31
N LYS A 299 -0.27 -4.11 -12.70
CA LYS A 299 0.21 -5.49 -12.71
C LYS A 299 0.93 -5.83 -14.00
N ASP A 300 0.50 -5.28 -15.13
CA ASP A 300 0.96 -5.72 -16.46
C ASP A 300 2.39 -5.26 -16.81
N VAL A 301 2.84 -4.18 -16.17
CA VAL A 301 4.15 -3.58 -16.36
C VAL A 301 4.75 -3.22 -15.00
N PRO A 302 6.08 -3.06 -14.89
CA PRO A 302 6.66 -2.64 -13.64
C PRO A 302 6.33 -1.18 -13.33
N GLY A 303 5.87 -0.92 -12.11
CA GLY A 303 5.59 0.42 -11.62
C GLY A 303 4.11 0.79 -11.58
N SER A 304 3.84 2.08 -11.77
CA SER A 304 2.52 2.66 -11.55
C SER A 304 2.12 3.60 -12.70
N TYR A 305 0.83 3.93 -12.76
CA TYR A 305 0.31 4.96 -13.65
C TYR A 305 -0.36 6.08 -12.87
N VAL A 306 -0.25 7.30 -13.40
CA VAL A 306 -1.15 8.41 -13.10
C VAL A 306 -2.01 8.67 -14.32
N LEU A 307 -3.33 8.56 -14.17
CA LEU A 307 -4.32 8.99 -15.15
C LEU A 307 -4.54 10.51 -15.02
N ASP A 308 -4.30 11.25 -16.10
CA ASP A 308 -4.65 12.66 -16.21
C ASP A 308 -6.02 12.81 -16.90
N LEU A 309 -7.07 12.97 -16.08
CA LEU A 309 -8.44 13.06 -16.58
C LEU A 309 -8.68 14.31 -17.45
N GLN A 310 -7.90 15.38 -17.25
CA GLN A 310 -8.00 16.58 -18.10
C GLN A 310 -7.48 16.33 -19.52
N ARG A 311 -6.61 15.33 -19.70
CA ARG A 311 -6.06 14.93 -21.00
C ARG A 311 -6.72 13.66 -21.55
N GLY A 312 -7.99 13.44 -21.20
CA GLY A 312 -8.75 12.26 -21.65
C GLY A 312 -8.28 10.97 -20.99
N ALA A 313 -8.03 11.01 -19.67
CA ALA A 313 -7.47 9.90 -18.90
C ALA A 313 -6.14 9.36 -19.47
N MET A 314 -5.29 10.27 -19.95
CA MET A 314 -3.96 9.90 -20.44
C MET A 314 -3.17 9.19 -19.34
N ARG A 315 -2.62 8.01 -19.67
CA ARG A 315 -1.74 7.24 -18.79
C ARG A 315 -0.35 7.89 -18.77
N VAL A 316 0.07 8.36 -17.60
CA VAL A 316 1.42 8.88 -17.36
C VAL A 316 2.18 7.82 -16.54
N PRO A 317 3.14 7.09 -17.14
CA PRO A 317 4.02 6.18 -16.42
C PRO A 317 4.77 6.90 -15.31
N ILE A 318 4.84 6.29 -14.12
CA ILE A 318 5.61 6.80 -13.00
C ILE A 318 6.50 5.70 -12.42
N SER A 319 7.78 6.02 -12.23
CA SER A 319 8.81 5.12 -11.68
C SER A 319 8.71 5.01 -10.16
N ALA A 320 7.58 4.48 -9.69
CA ALA A 320 7.28 4.16 -8.31
C ALA A 320 6.41 2.88 -8.27
N VAL A 321 6.58 2.07 -7.24
CA VAL A 321 6.05 0.69 -7.18
C VAL A 321 5.17 0.43 -5.96
N TYR A 322 4.75 1.50 -5.27
CA TYR A 322 3.88 1.44 -4.09
C TYR A 322 2.96 2.67 -4.03
N ASP A 323 2.23 2.78 -2.92
CA ASP A 323 1.02 3.57 -2.78
C ASP A 323 1.17 5.06 -3.14
N PRO A 324 0.21 5.60 -3.92
CA PRO A 324 0.10 7.02 -4.17
C PRO A 324 -0.66 7.73 -3.05
N ASN A 325 -0.31 8.98 -2.77
CA ASN A 325 -1.11 9.86 -1.92
C ASN A 325 -0.92 11.34 -2.27
N TRP A 326 -1.86 12.21 -1.88
CA TRP A 326 -1.79 13.64 -2.14
C TRP A 326 -1.97 14.47 -0.88
N PHE A 327 -1.23 15.57 -0.79
CA PHE A 327 -1.48 16.56 0.25
C PHE A 327 -2.84 17.22 0.01
N PRO A 328 -3.60 17.49 1.08
CA PRO A 328 -5.00 17.91 0.98
C PRO A 328 -5.20 19.30 0.38
N ASP A 329 -4.13 20.09 0.31
CA ASP A 329 -4.10 21.43 -0.29
C ASP A 329 -3.71 21.42 -1.77
N ASN A 330 -3.54 20.23 -2.35
CA ASN A 330 -3.11 20.00 -3.73
C ASN A 330 -1.70 20.55 -4.05
N SER A 331 -0.85 20.74 -3.04
CA SER A 331 0.51 21.26 -3.23
C SER A 331 1.52 20.21 -3.72
N GLY A 332 1.24 18.93 -3.47
CA GLY A 332 2.15 17.84 -3.82
C GLY A 332 1.55 16.47 -3.54
N PHE A 333 2.37 15.47 -3.82
CA PHE A 333 2.00 14.06 -3.74
C PHE A 333 3.17 13.22 -3.23
N VAL A 334 2.84 12.03 -2.73
CA VAL A 334 3.76 11.01 -2.27
C VAL A 334 3.54 9.74 -3.08
N PHE A 335 4.63 9.04 -3.39
CA PHE A 335 4.65 7.73 -4.02
C PHE A 335 5.88 6.96 -3.51
N GLN A 336 5.69 5.77 -2.93
CA GLN A 336 6.82 4.96 -2.46
C GLN A 336 7.45 4.08 -3.54
N GLY A 337 8.70 3.67 -3.29
CA GLY A 337 9.43 2.74 -4.14
C GLY A 337 10.13 3.37 -5.35
N GLY A 338 10.09 4.70 -5.49
CA GLY A 338 10.86 5.46 -6.48
C GLY A 338 12.19 5.99 -5.94
N ALA A 339 12.99 6.64 -6.81
CA ALA A 339 14.28 7.26 -6.44
C ALA A 339 14.14 8.40 -5.41
N ARG A 340 12.97 9.05 -5.40
CA ARG A 340 12.47 9.99 -4.40
C ARG A 340 11.01 9.65 -4.17
N ASN A 341 10.40 10.14 -3.10
CA ASN A 341 9.04 9.75 -2.73
C ASN A 341 8.08 10.91 -2.49
N VAL A 342 8.53 12.16 -2.41
CA VAL A 342 7.62 13.32 -2.22
C VAL A 342 7.87 14.36 -3.30
N CYS A 343 6.86 14.69 -4.10
CA CYS A 343 6.97 15.61 -5.23
C CYS A 343 5.98 16.77 -5.12
N GLY A 344 6.39 17.96 -5.58
CA GLY A 344 5.45 19.06 -5.80
C GLY A 344 4.45 18.74 -6.92
N GLN A 345 3.22 19.25 -6.80
CA GLN A 345 2.15 19.04 -7.78
C GLN A 345 2.52 19.59 -9.17
N SER A 346 3.49 20.52 -9.22
CA SER A 346 4.08 21.05 -10.45
C SER A 346 4.65 19.98 -11.39
N VAL A 347 5.10 18.84 -10.84
CA VAL A 347 5.55 17.71 -11.67
C VAL A 347 4.42 17.23 -12.57
N LEU A 348 3.24 17.00 -12.01
CA LEU A 348 2.06 16.54 -12.75
C LEU A 348 1.45 17.63 -13.63
N THR A 349 1.33 18.86 -13.11
CA THR A 349 0.69 19.96 -13.85
C THR A 349 1.55 20.52 -14.98
N SER A 350 2.83 20.16 -15.04
CA SER A 350 3.69 20.38 -16.22
C SER A 350 3.30 19.52 -17.44
N ASN A 351 2.29 18.64 -17.28
CA ASN A 351 1.80 17.71 -18.30
C ASN A 351 2.89 16.77 -18.86
N PRO A 352 3.65 16.09 -17.99
CA PRO A 352 4.73 15.22 -18.44
C PRO A 352 4.18 14.04 -19.27
N ALA A 353 5.06 13.45 -20.08
CA ALA A 353 4.77 12.17 -20.73
C ALA A 353 5.03 10.98 -19.79
N SER A 354 5.95 11.14 -18.82
CA SER A 354 6.33 10.15 -17.80
C SER A 354 6.97 10.86 -16.61
N ILE A 355 6.99 10.20 -15.45
CA ILE A 355 7.60 10.68 -14.20
C ILE A 355 8.64 9.66 -13.74
N THR A 356 9.83 10.12 -13.43
CA THR A 356 10.97 9.29 -13.01
C THR A 356 11.17 9.29 -11.50
N MET A 357 10.45 10.16 -10.78
CA MET A 357 10.71 10.53 -9.39
C MET A 357 12.08 11.20 -9.17
N GLY A 358 12.82 11.51 -10.25
CA GLY A 358 14.09 12.22 -10.22
C GLY A 358 13.96 13.74 -10.40
N GLU A 359 12.74 14.23 -10.62
CA GLU A 359 12.46 15.63 -10.97
C GLU A 359 12.95 16.59 -9.88
N ALA A 360 13.30 17.83 -10.26
CA ALA A 360 13.85 18.82 -9.32
C ALA A 360 12.88 19.16 -8.16
N ALA A 361 11.58 19.07 -8.40
CA ALA A 361 10.53 19.30 -7.38
C ALA A 361 10.27 18.07 -6.49
N CYS A 362 10.97 16.94 -6.71
CA CYS A 362 10.88 15.75 -5.88
C CYS A 362 11.96 15.72 -4.79
N SER A 363 11.62 15.18 -3.63
CA SER A 363 12.43 15.10 -2.41
C SER A 363 12.51 13.64 -1.96
N ASN A 364 13.70 13.18 -1.57
CA ASN A 364 13.84 11.87 -0.95
C ASN A 364 13.65 12.00 0.57
N ILE A 365 12.57 11.43 1.08
CA ILE A 365 12.28 11.32 2.50
C ILE A 365 12.27 9.85 2.88
N ASN A 366 13.46 9.32 3.16
CA ASN A 366 13.70 7.90 3.41
C ASN A 366 13.08 7.36 4.72
N THR A 367 12.47 8.20 5.54
CA THR A 367 11.83 7.80 6.81
C THR A 367 10.34 7.52 6.68
N ILE A 368 9.72 7.77 5.52
CA ILE A 368 8.32 7.42 5.29
C ILE A 368 8.27 5.91 5.00
N GLY A 369 7.56 5.15 5.84
CA GLY A 369 7.34 3.73 5.63
C GLY A 369 6.48 3.42 4.40
N LEU A 370 6.28 2.14 4.10
CA LEU A 370 5.33 1.71 3.08
C LEU A 370 3.90 1.86 3.59
N TYR A 371 2.94 1.89 2.66
CA TYR A 371 1.52 1.97 2.94
C TYR A 371 1.09 3.24 3.67
N GLU A 372 1.72 4.35 3.29
CA GLU A 372 1.62 5.62 3.97
C GLU A 372 0.30 6.35 3.72
N HIS A 373 -0.04 7.22 4.67
CA HIS A 373 -1.04 8.25 4.48
C HIS A 373 -0.51 9.63 4.79
N VAL A 374 -0.98 10.64 4.03
CA VAL A 374 -0.57 12.02 4.25
C VAL A 374 -1.72 12.92 4.64
N GLY A 375 -1.37 13.98 5.36
CA GLY A 375 -2.28 15.03 5.79
C GLY A 375 -1.50 16.32 6.01
N ARG A 376 -2.23 17.42 6.23
CA ARG A 376 -1.64 18.72 6.51
C ARG A 376 -2.46 19.45 7.56
N ALA A 377 -1.80 19.94 8.60
CA ALA A 377 -2.46 20.86 9.52
C ALA A 377 -2.83 22.16 8.78
N LEU A 378 -4.06 22.66 8.96
CA LEU A 378 -4.61 23.81 8.22
C LEU A 378 -3.71 25.07 8.21
N ALA A 379 -2.94 25.28 9.28
CA ALA A 379 -1.99 26.39 9.43
C ALA A 379 -0.58 25.90 9.79
N GLY A 380 -0.23 24.67 9.40
CA GLY A 380 1.00 24.03 9.85
C GLY A 380 1.61 23.05 8.87
N ASP A 381 2.40 22.15 9.45
CA ASP A 381 3.24 21.20 8.75
C ASP A 381 2.44 20.08 8.08
N PHE A 382 3.12 19.40 7.18
CA PHE A 382 2.65 18.18 6.55
C PHE A 382 3.00 17.00 7.44
N PHE A 383 2.22 15.94 7.36
CA PHE A 383 2.48 14.70 8.07
C PHE A 383 2.32 13.56 7.08
N ALA A 384 3.27 12.63 7.09
CA ALA A 384 3.05 11.28 6.61
C ALA A 384 2.93 10.36 7.82
N ILE A 385 2.16 9.28 7.68
CA ILE A 385 2.11 8.20 8.66
C ILE A 385 2.35 6.87 7.99
N ASP A 386 2.84 5.92 8.75
CA ASP A 386 2.92 4.50 8.40
C ASP A 386 2.66 3.64 9.64
N SER A 387 2.25 2.40 9.42
CA SER A 387 1.92 1.41 10.46
C SER A 387 2.09 0.00 9.91
N GLU A 388 1.87 -1.01 10.75
CA GLU A 388 1.61 -2.36 10.23
C GLU A 388 0.48 -2.32 9.21
N PHE A 389 0.60 -3.12 8.15
CA PHE A 389 -0.36 -3.14 7.05
C PHE A 389 -0.67 -4.57 6.59
N VAL A 390 -1.81 -4.70 5.92
CA VAL A 390 -2.16 -5.90 5.14
C VAL A 390 -2.52 -5.45 3.73
N SER A 391 -1.80 -6.00 2.74
CA SER A 391 -2.05 -5.72 1.34
C SER A 391 -3.43 -6.21 0.90
N ASP A 392 -4.13 -5.36 0.17
CA ASP A 392 -5.39 -5.69 -0.50
C ASP A 392 -5.26 -5.42 -1.99
N ASP A 393 -4.98 -6.47 -2.75
CA ASP A 393 -5.00 -6.45 -4.22
C ASP A 393 -6.30 -7.08 -4.76
N GLY A 394 -7.31 -7.29 -3.91
CA GLY A 394 -8.39 -8.25 -4.15
C GLY A 394 -9.29 -7.91 -5.33
N GLY A 395 -10.13 -8.87 -5.74
CA GLY A 395 -11.01 -8.74 -6.90
C GLY A 395 -10.37 -9.10 -8.25
N HIS A 396 -9.08 -9.48 -8.32
CA HIS A 396 -8.55 -10.17 -9.51
C HIS A 396 -8.91 -11.65 -9.53
N GLU A 397 -9.04 -12.24 -8.35
CA GLU A 397 -9.52 -13.60 -8.13
C GLU A 397 -10.80 -13.55 -7.27
N PRO A 398 -11.60 -14.63 -7.21
CA PRO A 398 -12.78 -14.66 -6.35
C PRO A 398 -12.37 -14.32 -4.91
N THR A 399 -12.81 -13.15 -4.43
CA THR A 399 -12.45 -12.63 -3.11
C THR A 399 -13.72 -12.58 -2.27
N LEU A 400 -13.75 -13.41 -1.21
CA LEU A 400 -14.97 -13.77 -0.49
C LEU A 400 -15.00 -13.26 0.96
N ARG A 401 -14.07 -12.38 1.32
CA ARG A 401 -13.94 -11.79 2.65
C ARG A 401 -13.08 -10.53 2.60
N ASP A 402 -13.26 -9.66 3.58
CA ASP A 402 -12.37 -8.53 3.83
C ASP A 402 -10.92 -8.98 4.08
N PRO A 403 -9.93 -8.11 3.81
CA PRO A 403 -8.53 -8.42 4.10
C PRO A 403 -8.35 -8.74 5.58
N ASN A 404 -7.54 -9.74 5.90
CA ASN A 404 -7.26 -10.13 7.28
C ASN A 404 -6.69 -8.95 8.09
N THR A 405 -6.83 -9.04 9.40
CA THR A 405 -6.26 -8.10 10.37
C THR A 405 -5.43 -8.90 11.36
N SER A 406 -4.16 -9.11 11.01
CA SER A 406 -3.19 -9.91 11.77
C SER A 406 -2.19 -9.04 12.53
N PHE A 407 -2.62 -7.85 12.97
CA PHE A 407 -1.77 -6.90 13.71
C PHE A 407 -1.51 -7.39 15.13
N GLY A 408 -0.26 -7.29 15.59
CA GLY A 408 0.17 -7.79 16.90
C GLY A 408 0.15 -6.74 18.02
N THR A 409 0.56 -7.09 19.24
CA THR A 409 0.67 -6.10 20.33
C THR A 409 1.80 -5.10 20.19
N GLN A 410 2.78 -5.41 19.36
CA GLN A 410 3.85 -4.48 19.01
C GLN A 410 3.48 -3.57 17.84
N ALA A 411 2.24 -3.69 17.33
CA ALA A 411 1.74 -2.78 16.32
C ALA A 411 1.88 -1.33 16.77
N TYR A 412 2.21 -0.50 15.80
CA TYR A 412 2.62 0.87 16.02
C TYR A 412 2.03 1.78 14.95
N LEU A 413 2.07 3.07 15.25
CA LEU A 413 1.76 4.14 14.34
C LEU A 413 2.90 5.15 14.40
N SER A 414 3.53 5.37 13.26
CA SER A 414 4.61 6.32 13.08
C SER A 414 4.11 7.58 12.39
N PHE A 415 4.55 8.73 12.87
CA PHE A 415 4.32 10.03 12.26
C PHE A 415 5.66 10.60 11.78
N VAL A 416 5.70 11.02 10.52
CA VAL A 416 6.82 11.70 9.89
C VAL A 416 6.37 13.14 9.58
N PRO A 417 6.63 14.10 10.47
CA PRO A 417 6.32 15.49 10.20
C PRO A 417 7.25 16.02 9.11
N MET A 418 6.73 16.85 8.22
CA MET A 418 7.44 17.38 7.07
C MET A 418 7.22 18.88 6.92
N LEU A 419 8.30 19.59 6.59
CA LEU A 419 8.30 21.02 6.30
C LEU A 419 8.48 21.25 4.81
N TRP A 420 7.70 22.18 4.27
CA TRP A 420 8.00 22.77 2.96
C TRP A 420 8.97 23.94 3.13
N THR A 421 10.13 23.87 2.47
CA THR A 421 11.17 24.91 2.57
C THR A 421 10.99 26.07 1.58
N GLY A 422 9.90 26.08 0.82
CA GLY A 422 9.72 26.94 -0.36
C GLY A 422 10.17 26.27 -1.66
N THR A 423 11.02 25.24 -1.60
CA THR A 423 11.53 24.54 -2.78
C THR A 423 11.40 23.02 -2.71
N LYS A 424 11.45 22.44 -1.51
CA LYS A 424 11.38 20.99 -1.30
C LYS A 424 10.78 20.64 0.05
N TYR A 425 10.39 19.38 0.20
CA TYR A 425 9.96 18.83 1.49
C TYR A 425 11.17 18.32 2.27
N GLN A 426 11.16 18.53 3.59
CA GLN A 426 12.17 18.01 4.52
C GLN A 426 11.48 17.36 5.70
N ALA A 427 11.85 16.12 6.03
CA ALA A 427 11.35 15.47 7.24
C ALA A 427 11.99 16.03 8.50
N LYS A 428 11.18 16.06 9.56
CA LYS A 428 11.59 16.16 10.95
C LYS A 428 11.77 14.75 11.53
N PRO A 429 12.37 14.61 12.72
CA PRO A 429 12.47 13.32 13.39
C PRO A 429 11.09 12.63 13.51
N GLN A 430 11.03 11.36 13.12
CA GLN A 430 9.84 10.52 13.23
C GLN A 430 9.42 10.37 14.71
N VAL A 431 8.11 10.29 14.94
CA VAL A 431 7.52 10.04 16.25
C VAL A 431 6.69 8.77 16.16
N THR A 432 7.03 7.76 16.94
CA THR A 432 6.32 6.47 16.94
C THR A 432 5.55 6.29 18.24
N ILE A 433 4.30 5.85 18.14
CA ILE A 433 3.47 5.46 19.28
C ILE A 433 3.01 4.01 19.11
N LYS A 434 2.79 3.31 20.22
CA LYS A 434 2.23 1.95 20.18
C LYS A 434 0.72 2.02 19.99
N THR A 435 0.21 1.19 19.09
CA THR A 435 -1.22 0.99 18.82
C THR A 435 -1.47 -0.52 18.73
N PRO A 436 -1.47 -1.24 19.86
CA PRO A 436 -1.59 -2.70 19.86
C PRO A 436 -2.82 -3.16 19.09
N PHE A 437 -2.65 -4.18 18.24
CA PHE A 437 -3.70 -4.77 17.41
C PHE A 437 -4.33 -3.84 16.37
N GLU A 438 -3.72 -2.70 16.09
CA GLU A 438 -4.20 -1.73 15.10
C GLU A 438 -3.22 -1.61 13.94
N GLY A 439 -3.75 -1.59 12.72
CA GLY A 439 -2.97 -1.39 11.50
C GLY A 439 -3.82 -0.83 10.37
N ASP A 440 -3.23 -0.76 9.18
CA ASP A 440 -3.79 -0.05 8.02
C ASP A 440 -4.30 1.34 8.38
N THR A 441 -3.44 2.13 9.00
CA THR A 441 -3.79 3.45 9.51
C THR A 441 -3.97 4.46 8.39
N VAL A 442 -5.00 5.30 8.49
CA VAL A 442 -5.33 6.37 7.55
C VAL A 442 -5.31 7.68 8.31
N LEU A 443 -4.46 8.62 7.88
CA LEU A 443 -4.46 9.98 8.39
C LEU A 443 -5.58 10.78 7.73
N SER A 444 -6.31 11.56 8.51
CA SER A 444 -7.29 12.51 8.00
C SER A 444 -6.62 13.70 7.28
N PRO A 445 -7.29 14.36 6.34
CA PRO A 445 -6.77 15.53 5.62
C PRO A 445 -6.16 16.60 6.53
N SER A 446 -6.80 16.95 7.64
CA SER A 446 -6.31 17.96 8.59
C SER A 446 -5.18 17.48 9.50
N ALA A 447 -4.81 16.20 9.42
CA ALA A 447 -3.87 15.52 10.31
C ALA A 447 -4.30 15.53 11.80
N ARG A 448 -5.60 15.64 12.10
CA ARG A 448 -6.15 15.70 13.47
C ARG A 448 -6.85 14.43 13.93
N LEU A 449 -7.16 13.55 12.99
CA LEU A 449 -7.69 12.22 13.24
C LEU A 449 -6.84 11.17 12.51
N VAL A 450 -6.73 9.99 13.10
CA VAL A 450 -6.24 8.78 12.45
C VAL A 450 -7.22 7.65 12.71
N ILE A 451 -7.51 6.85 11.69
CA ILE A 451 -8.35 5.65 11.82
C ILE A 451 -7.56 4.41 11.45
N SER A 452 -7.78 3.33 12.17
CA SER A 452 -7.12 2.03 11.99
C SER A 452 -8.14 0.90 11.93
N ARG A 453 -7.76 -0.22 11.28
CA ARG A 453 -8.46 -1.50 11.41
C ARG A 453 -7.96 -2.21 12.66
N VAL A 454 -8.85 -2.89 13.39
CA VAL A 454 -8.50 -3.61 14.63
C VAL A 454 -8.57 -5.11 14.43
N SER A 455 -7.50 -5.81 14.83
CA SER A 455 -7.46 -7.27 14.87
C SER A 455 -8.47 -7.86 15.85
N GLY A 456 -9.06 -8.98 15.47
CA GLY A 456 -10.01 -9.76 16.25
C GLY A 456 -9.72 -11.25 16.24
N PRO A 457 -10.58 -12.07 16.87
CA PRO A 457 -10.40 -13.51 16.95
C PRO A 457 -10.32 -14.14 15.55
N GLY A 458 -9.30 -14.99 15.33
CA GLY A 458 -9.08 -15.67 14.06
C GLY A 458 -8.71 -14.72 12.90
N ASP A 459 -8.00 -13.63 13.21
CA ASP A 459 -7.53 -12.60 12.27
C ASP A 459 -8.66 -11.91 11.48
N ARG A 460 -9.87 -11.95 12.03
CA ARG A 460 -11.01 -11.18 11.52
C ARG A 460 -10.96 -9.79 12.09
N GLN A 461 -11.35 -8.82 11.27
CA GLN A 461 -11.50 -7.45 11.74
C GLN A 461 -12.60 -7.37 12.80
N LEU A 462 -12.31 -6.73 13.93
CA LEU A 462 -13.33 -6.41 14.94
C LEU A 462 -14.10 -5.13 14.63
N GLY A 463 -13.42 -4.17 14.02
CA GLY A 463 -13.94 -2.84 13.83
C GLY A 463 -12.90 -1.88 13.29
N PHE A 464 -13.24 -0.60 13.35
CA PHE A 464 -12.33 0.51 13.20
C PHE A 464 -12.15 1.27 14.51
N VAL A 465 -10.96 1.77 14.77
CA VAL A 465 -10.66 2.67 15.90
C VAL A 465 -10.24 4.03 15.37
N LEU A 466 -10.90 5.07 15.85
CA LEU A 466 -10.60 6.46 15.56
C LEU A 466 -9.85 7.08 16.74
N ARG A 467 -8.69 7.66 16.45
CA ARG A 467 -7.86 8.36 17.43
C ARG A 467 -7.73 9.83 17.06
N LYS A 468 -7.73 10.69 18.08
CA LYS A 468 -7.50 12.12 17.93
C LYS A 468 -6.01 12.41 18.01
N VAL A 469 -5.45 12.97 16.94
CA VAL A 469 -4.04 13.32 16.86
C VAL A 469 -3.82 14.69 17.51
N ASN A 470 -3.11 14.70 18.65
CA ASN A 470 -2.66 15.92 19.29
C ASN A 470 -1.17 16.09 19.02
N ALA A 471 -0.83 16.89 18.01
CA ALA A 471 0.54 17.21 17.64
C ALA A 471 0.93 18.61 18.13
N MET A 472 1.93 18.70 18.99
CA MET A 472 2.47 19.96 19.51
C MET A 472 3.94 20.08 19.14
N LEU A 473 4.31 21.19 18.49
CA LEU A 473 5.71 21.46 18.14
C LEU A 473 6.53 21.63 19.43
N ALA A 474 7.59 20.85 19.57
CA ALA A 474 8.50 20.84 20.72
C ALA A 474 9.95 20.85 20.22
N GLY A 475 10.59 22.02 20.26
CA GLY A 475 11.93 22.21 19.73
C GLY A 475 11.97 22.00 18.21
N THR A 476 12.76 21.03 17.74
CA THR A 476 12.91 20.73 16.31
C THR A 476 11.91 19.71 15.76
N SER A 477 11.20 18.98 16.63
CA SER A 477 10.20 17.97 16.24
C SER A 477 8.85 18.19 16.95
N TYR A 478 7.98 17.19 16.92
CA TYR A 478 6.67 17.20 17.56
C TYR A 478 6.62 16.25 18.75
N THR A 479 5.85 16.62 19.77
CA THR A 479 5.26 15.66 20.72
C THR A 479 3.88 15.30 20.19
N ILE A 480 3.62 14.01 20.00
CA ILE A 480 2.36 13.51 19.45
C ILE A 480 1.73 12.51 20.42
N THR A 481 0.44 12.67 20.67
CA THR A 481 -0.41 11.65 21.31
C THR A 481 -1.61 11.36 20.42
N ALA A 482 -2.15 10.14 20.50
CA ALA A 482 -3.32 9.73 19.74
C ALA A 482 -4.33 8.95 20.59
N PRO A 483 -5.01 9.57 21.57
CA PRO A 483 -6.06 8.89 22.34
C PRO A 483 -7.20 8.40 21.44
N GLU A 484 -7.75 7.22 21.75
CA GLU A 484 -8.98 6.70 21.13
C GLU A 484 -10.16 7.61 21.49
N VAL A 485 -10.93 8.00 20.47
CA VAL A 485 -12.10 8.88 20.59
C VAL A 485 -13.35 8.27 19.98
N ALA A 486 -13.21 7.23 19.16
CA ALA A 486 -14.33 6.38 18.76
C ALA A 486 -13.89 4.96 18.35
N ARG A 487 -14.85 4.04 18.38
CA ARG A 487 -14.77 2.67 17.91
C ARG A 487 -16.06 2.32 17.16
N TYR A 488 -15.90 1.81 15.95
CA TYR A 488 -17.01 1.42 15.07
C TYR A 488 -16.96 -0.09 14.82
N CYS A 489 -18.03 -0.80 15.15
CA CYS A 489 -18.08 -2.27 15.08
C CYS A 489 -18.58 -2.76 13.72
N VAL A 490 -17.84 -2.40 12.68
CA VAL A 490 -18.07 -2.80 11.29
C VAL A 490 -16.76 -3.19 10.62
N THR A 491 -16.84 -4.03 9.58
CA THR A 491 -15.68 -4.54 8.86
C THR A 491 -15.61 -4.00 7.44
N GLY A 492 -14.41 -4.02 6.86
CA GLY A 492 -14.16 -3.58 5.49
C GLY A 492 -12.67 -3.43 5.18
N GLY A 493 -12.39 -2.96 3.98
CA GLY A 493 -11.07 -2.51 3.58
C GLY A 493 -10.63 -1.22 4.28
N LYS A 494 -9.43 -0.75 3.95
CA LYS A 494 -8.89 0.51 4.46
C LYS A 494 -9.78 1.71 4.05
N PRO A 495 -10.22 2.57 4.98
CA PRO A 495 -11.17 3.64 4.67
C PRO A 495 -10.50 4.89 4.10
N GLY A 496 -11.30 5.86 3.65
CA GLY A 496 -10.87 7.21 3.27
C GLY A 496 -11.72 8.27 3.96
N PHE A 497 -11.10 9.34 4.47
CA PHE A 497 -11.80 10.48 5.07
C PHE A 497 -12.26 11.47 4.00
N SER A 498 -13.43 12.08 4.21
CA SER A 498 -13.81 13.30 3.49
C SER A 498 -12.96 14.49 3.94
N TYR A 499 -12.88 15.52 3.09
CA TYR A 499 -12.06 16.72 3.35
C TYR A 499 -12.65 17.68 4.38
N ASP A 500 -13.90 17.47 4.77
CA ASP A 500 -14.55 18.05 5.95
C ASP A 500 -14.58 17.07 7.15
N GLU A 501 -13.99 15.89 7.00
CA GLU A 501 -13.85 14.85 8.01
C GLU A 501 -15.17 14.45 8.69
N ARG A 502 -16.30 14.64 8.00
CA ARG A 502 -17.61 14.16 8.42
C ARG A 502 -17.79 12.67 8.10
N TRP A 503 -17.24 12.25 6.97
CA TRP A 503 -17.52 10.96 6.38
C TRP A 503 -16.27 10.09 6.30
N LEU A 504 -16.49 8.79 6.45
CA LEU A 504 -15.60 7.75 6.00
C LEU A 504 -16.24 6.99 4.85
N VAL A 505 -15.44 6.65 3.84
CA VAL A 505 -15.84 5.73 2.78
C VAL A 505 -14.93 4.51 2.83
N TYR A 506 -15.49 3.33 2.67
CA TYR A 506 -14.74 2.08 2.62
C TYR A 506 -15.45 1.09 1.70
N HIS A 507 -14.75 0.04 1.29
CA HIS A 507 -15.38 -1.08 0.60
C HIS A 507 -15.51 -2.27 1.56
N HIS A 508 -16.47 -3.13 1.29
CA HIS A 508 -16.66 -4.40 2.00
C HIS A 508 -16.91 -5.51 0.97
N TYR A 509 -16.18 -6.61 1.10
CA TYR A 509 -16.38 -7.79 0.25
C TYR A 509 -17.63 -8.54 0.71
N VAL A 510 -18.52 -8.84 -0.24
CA VAL A 510 -19.77 -9.55 0.03
C VAL A 510 -19.48 -10.94 0.59
N THR A 511 -20.05 -11.23 1.75
CA THR A 511 -19.96 -12.51 2.44
C THR A 511 -21.33 -13.17 2.59
N ALA A 512 -21.35 -14.41 3.09
CA ALA A 512 -22.60 -15.09 3.45
C ALA A 512 -23.48 -14.32 4.44
N ALA A 513 -22.90 -13.46 5.29
CA ALA A 513 -23.66 -12.68 6.27
C ALA A 513 -24.49 -11.56 5.62
N ASP A 514 -24.13 -11.14 4.41
CA ASP A 514 -24.72 -9.98 3.75
C ASP A 514 -25.97 -10.30 2.93
N ALA A 515 -26.27 -11.58 2.72
CA ALA A 515 -27.32 -12.03 1.82
C ALA A 515 -28.67 -11.33 2.10
N VAL A 516 -29.09 -11.26 3.37
CA VAL A 516 -30.36 -10.62 3.73
C VAL A 516 -30.30 -9.10 3.52
N ALA A 517 -29.20 -8.44 3.87
CA ALA A 517 -29.00 -7.00 3.66
C ALA A 517 -28.91 -6.63 2.16
N LEU A 518 -28.55 -7.59 1.31
CA LEU A 518 -28.57 -7.47 -0.15
C LEU A 518 -29.94 -7.78 -0.77
N GLY A 519 -30.94 -8.17 0.04
CA GLY A 519 -32.31 -8.41 -0.41
C GLY A 519 -32.63 -9.87 -0.77
N PHE A 520 -31.75 -10.81 -0.45
CA PHE A 520 -31.97 -12.26 -0.63
C PHE A 520 -32.61 -12.89 0.61
N THR A 521 -33.16 -14.10 0.46
CA THR A 521 -33.77 -14.83 1.59
C THR A 521 -32.75 -15.34 2.61
N GLY A 522 -31.48 -15.45 2.22
CA GLY A 522 -30.36 -15.87 3.06
C GLY A 522 -29.20 -16.41 2.22
N PRO A 523 -28.11 -16.87 2.84
CA PRO A 523 -26.93 -17.36 2.11
C PRO A 523 -27.17 -18.63 1.29
N ALA A 524 -28.27 -19.35 1.55
CA ALA A 524 -28.69 -20.52 0.78
C ALA A 524 -29.60 -20.18 -0.42
N ASP A 525 -29.96 -18.90 -0.60
CA ASP A 525 -30.77 -18.45 -1.73
C ASP A 525 -30.04 -18.80 -3.05
N PRO A 526 -30.70 -19.50 -4.00
CA PRO A 526 -30.10 -19.81 -5.30
C PRO A 526 -29.57 -18.58 -6.04
N ALA A 527 -30.26 -17.43 -5.90
CA ALA A 527 -29.84 -16.18 -6.54
C ALA A 527 -28.63 -15.53 -5.85
N PHE A 528 -28.30 -15.93 -4.61
CA PHE A 528 -27.11 -15.46 -3.90
C PHE A 528 -25.87 -16.33 -4.13
N GLN A 529 -26.04 -17.59 -4.59
CA GLN A 529 -24.89 -18.49 -4.82
C GLN A 529 -23.80 -17.91 -5.75
N PRO A 530 -24.13 -17.14 -6.80
CA PRO A 530 -23.11 -16.50 -7.61
C PRO A 530 -22.19 -15.54 -6.82
N TYR A 531 -22.68 -14.86 -5.79
CA TYR A 531 -21.85 -14.02 -4.92
C TYR A 531 -20.82 -14.85 -4.13
N LEU A 532 -21.21 -16.03 -3.66
CA LEU A 532 -20.29 -16.95 -2.95
C LEU A 532 -19.26 -17.61 -3.88
N ALA A 533 -19.58 -17.73 -5.17
CA ALA A 533 -18.68 -18.34 -6.16
C ALA A 533 -17.73 -17.32 -6.82
N LEU A 534 -18.24 -16.14 -7.16
CA LEU A 534 -17.51 -15.14 -7.95
C LEU A 534 -16.98 -13.98 -7.12
N GLY A 535 -17.52 -13.79 -5.90
CA GLY A 535 -17.29 -12.63 -5.02
C GLY A 535 -17.92 -11.35 -5.55
N ALA A 536 -18.00 -10.33 -4.71
CA ALA A 536 -18.30 -8.95 -5.08
C ALA A 536 -17.80 -8.00 -3.97
N ALA A 537 -17.67 -6.71 -4.25
CA ALA A 537 -17.39 -5.70 -3.21
C ALA A 537 -18.23 -4.45 -3.39
N ASN A 538 -18.84 -3.96 -2.31
CA ASN A 538 -19.67 -2.76 -2.32
C ASN A 538 -19.00 -1.63 -1.53
N LEU A 539 -19.32 -0.39 -1.89
CA LEU A 539 -18.90 0.79 -1.16
C LEU A 539 -19.92 1.14 -0.07
N TYR A 540 -19.40 1.60 1.05
CA TYR A 540 -20.16 2.04 2.21
C TYR A 540 -19.69 3.43 2.64
N LEU A 541 -20.64 4.26 3.02
CA LEU A 541 -20.42 5.59 3.59
C LEU A 541 -20.82 5.55 5.07
N MET A 542 -19.98 6.09 5.94
CA MET A 542 -20.22 6.16 7.38
C MET A 542 -20.07 7.60 7.88
N GLU A 543 -21.07 8.12 8.59
CA GLU A 543 -20.92 9.38 9.32
C GLU A 543 -20.17 9.12 10.63
N ILE A 544 -19.02 9.76 10.83
CA ILE A 544 -18.18 9.41 11.98
C ILE A 544 -18.76 9.86 13.32
N ALA A 545 -19.58 10.91 13.34
CA ALA A 545 -20.15 11.45 14.58
C ALA A 545 -21.29 10.59 15.15
N THR A 546 -21.98 9.82 14.31
CA THR A 546 -23.11 8.97 14.72
C THR A 546 -22.81 7.48 14.56
N GLY A 547 -21.87 7.12 13.69
CA GLY A 547 -21.64 5.74 13.29
C GLY A 547 -22.73 5.20 12.34
N GLU A 548 -23.61 6.05 11.81
CA GLU A 548 -24.60 5.63 10.81
C GLU A 548 -23.91 5.21 9.52
N ILE A 549 -24.32 4.07 8.96
CA ILE A 549 -23.71 3.45 7.79
C ILE A 549 -24.74 3.23 6.70
N VAL A 550 -24.33 3.52 5.48
CA VAL A 550 -25.14 3.37 4.28
C VAL A 550 -24.33 2.67 3.20
N ARG A 551 -24.89 1.61 2.61
CA ARG A 551 -24.37 1.04 1.36
C ARG A 551 -24.70 1.98 0.20
N ILE A 552 -23.70 2.33 -0.61
CA ILE A 552 -23.86 3.28 -1.72
C ILE A 552 -23.70 2.63 -3.11
N THR A 553 -23.25 1.38 -3.19
CA THR A 553 -23.24 0.60 -4.44
C THR A 553 -23.86 -0.78 -4.29
N ASN A 554 -24.21 -1.39 -5.43
CA ASN A 554 -24.75 -2.74 -5.52
C ASN A 554 -24.10 -3.51 -6.68
N MET A 555 -22.84 -3.84 -6.50
CA MET A 555 -22.08 -4.63 -7.47
C MET A 555 -22.70 -6.01 -7.67
N GLN A 556 -22.70 -6.46 -8.93
CA GLN A 556 -23.14 -7.79 -9.31
C GLN A 556 -22.06 -8.84 -8.98
N PRO A 557 -22.39 -10.14 -8.97
CA PRO A 557 -21.40 -11.20 -8.84
C PRO A 557 -20.24 -11.02 -9.85
N GLY A 558 -19.00 -11.10 -9.37
CA GLY A 558 -17.79 -10.87 -10.15
C GLY A 558 -17.36 -9.40 -10.29
N GLN A 559 -18.14 -8.45 -9.75
CA GLN A 559 -17.83 -7.01 -9.80
C GLN A 559 -17.41 -6.48 -8.41
N TYR A 560 -16.36 -5.67 -8.37
CA TYR A 560 -15.74 -5.21 -7.13
C TYR A 560 -15.52 -3.70 -7.19
N ALA A 561 -16.23 -2.93 -6.35
CA ALA A 561 -15.93 -1.53 -6.12
C ALA A 561 -14.90 -1.41 -4.98
N LEU A 562 -13.73 -0.86 -5.28
CA LEU A 562 -12.52 -0.95 -4.45
C LEU A 562 -11.86 0.42 -4.25
N PHE A 563 -11.05 0.50 -3.19
CA PHE A 563 -10.18 1.65 -2.86
C PHE A 563 -10.88 3.02 -2.88
N PRO A 564 -12.07 3.17 -2.27
CA PRO A 564 -12.78 4.43 -2.32
C PRO A 564 -12.02 5.51 -1.55
N HIS A 565 -12.10 6.74 -2.04
CA HIS A 565 -11.49 7.92 -1.43
C HIS A 565 -12.25 9.18 -1.88
N PHE A 566 -12.02 10.30 -1.20
CA PHE A 566 -12.73 11.54 -1.50
C PHE A 566 -11.92 12.46 -2.41
N ARG A 567 -12.64 13.16 -3.30
CA ARG A 567 -12.25 14.45 -3.84
C ARG A 567 -12.57 15.54 -2.82
N SER A 568 -11.83 16.65 -2.88
CA SER A 568 -11.94 17.74 -1.90
C SER A 568 -13.34 18.32 -1.74
N ASP A 569 -14.15 18.31 -2.78
CA ASP A 569 -15.50 18.87 -2.79
C ASP A 569 -16.61 17.91 -2.35
N GLY A 570 -16.29 16.64 -2.06
CA GLY A 570 -17.21 15.63 -1.51
C GLY A 570 -17.58 14.49 -2.47
N TRP A 571 -17.13 14.52 -3.73
CA TRP A 571 -17.24 13.35 -4.61
C TRP A 571 -16.40 12.18 -4.08
N ILE A 572 -16.89 10.96 -4.24
CA ILE A 572 -16.18 9.73 -3.89
C ILE A 572 -15.62 9.12 -5.16
N TYR A 573 -14.32 8.93 -5.27
CA TYR A 573 -13.68 8.20 -6.36
C TYR A 573 -13.40 6.76 -5.93
N ALA A 574 -13.51 5.81 -6.86
CA ALA A 574 -13.22 4.40 -6.63
C ALA A 574 -12.79 3.70 -7.93
N ALA A 575 -12.17 2.53 -7.80
CA ALA A 575 -11.99 1.61 -8.92
C ALA A 575 -13.14 0.60 -8.94
N ILE A 576 -13.67 0.26 -10.12
CA ILE A 576 -14.52 -0.91 -10.31
C ILE A 576 -13.75 -1.93 -11.13
N ARG A 577 -13.61 -3.14 -10.60
CA ARG A 577 -13.02 -4.29 -11.28
C ARG A 577 -14.12 -5.27 -11.63
N ASP A 578 -14.32 -5.50 -12.93
CA ASP A 578 -15.29 -6.45 -13.46
C ASP A 578 -14.56 -7.69 -13.98
N ARG A 579 -14.59 -8.77 -13.19
CA ARG A 579 -13.98 -10.05 -13.57
C ARG A 579 -14.74 -10.77 -14.67
N ASN A 580 -16.02 -10.43 -14.89
CA ASN A 580 -16.83 -11.08 -15.92
C ASN A 580 -16.39 -10.64 -17.32
N THR A 581 -15.90 -9.40 -17.43
CA THR A 581 -15.40 -8.83 -18.69
C THR A 581 -13.88 -8.63 -18.70
N ALA A 582 -13.18 -8.98 -17.60
CA ALA A 582 -11.76 -8.73 -17.39
C ALA A 582 -11.38 -7.25 -17.60
N HIS A 583 -12.19 -6.34 -17.05
CA HIS A 583 -12.09 -4.91 -17.33
C HIS A 583 -12.15 -4.08 -16.06
N GLU A 584 -11.53 -2.90 -16.08
CA GLU A 584 -11.49 -1.99 -14.93
C GLU A 584 -11.94 -0.57 -15.31
N TYR A 585 -12.58 0.11 -14.35
CA TYR A 585 -13.12 1.45 -14.53
C TYR A 585 -12.75 2.33 -13.34
N MET A 586 -12.42 3.59 -13.60
CA MET A 586 -12.36 4.61 -12.55
C MET A 586 -13.70 5.33 -12.51
N VAL A 587 -14.32 5.40 -11.33
CA VAL A 587 -15.65 5.96 -11.16
C VAL A 587 -15.70 7.04 -10.10
N ALA A 588 -16.70 7.90 -10.18
CA ALA A 588 -17.06 8.88 -9.16
C ALA A 588 -18.51 8.68 -8.69
N SER A 589 -18.77 8.87 -7.40
CA SER A 589 -20.09 8.88 -6.80
C SER A 589 -20.36 10.19 -6.05
N ASP A 590 -21.58 10.71 -6.17
CA ASP A 590 -22.08 11.87 -5.43
C ASP A 590 -22.80 11.49 -4.11
N ALA A 591 -22.70 10.24 -3.67
CA ALA A 591 -23.46 9.74 -2.53
C ALA A 591 -23.31 10.58 -1.24
N ALA A 592 -22.10 11.07 -0.94
CA ALA A 592 -21.88 11.93 0.23
C ALA A 592 -22.49 13.33 0.06
N LEU A 593 -22.51 13.86 -1.16
CA LEU A 593 -23.15 15.14 -1.48
C LEU A 593 -24.67 15.06 -1.38
N LEU A 594 -25.25 13.91 -1.71
CA LEU A 594 -26.69 13.66 -1.56
C LEU A 594 -27.11 13.51 -0.09
N ALA A 595 -26.18 13.09 0.78
CA ALA A 595 -26.41 12.90 2.21
C ALA A 595 -26.19 14.17 3.06
N GLU A 596 -25.83 15.29 2.42
CA GLU A 596 -25.71 16.62 3.04
C GLU A 596 -27.05 17.35 3.12
#